data_AF-A0A7S2QFE5-F1
#
_entry.id   AF-A0A7S2QFE5-F1
#
_cell.length_a   1.000
_cell.length_b   1.000
_cell.length_c   1.000
_cell.angle_alpha   90.00
_cell.angle_beta   90.00
_cell.angle_gamma   90.00
#
_symmetry.space_group_name_H-M   'P 1'
#
loop_
_entity.id
_entity.type
_entity.pdbx_description
1 polymer ?
#
loop_
_entity_poly.entity_id
_entity_poly.type
_entity_poly.pdbx_seq_one_letter_code
_entity_poly.pdbx_strand_id
1 'polypeptide(L)'
;VMQDMVPELDDLRRKRIFGDNELRQIVKRRRDFEYGLQKAPPKQQDYLSYIRYEVALECLRHCRSKALHWRRRTISDFAGVRRLHGIFDRGTKKFKGDLRMWYQHVDFCLRSGSTKALSRVLTRALKFHPREVHLWLLAADRELKCGHIKAARALLVRGLRFAPTSSKLWGEFLRLEVRVALRLRATRASGEEGLVPGEGKPAEPTASPWAPVRLLFRRGAGRLAPSPRAAATFLEQAVECLREAQENAGEVEDGLGDFAGEVRAALGEHRPGVAQGSAWDEAPEDVALSMWRLWWAHERHCGSAW
;
A
#
# COMPACT_ATOMS: atom_id res chain seq x y z
N VAL A 1 -27.79 10.87 16.22
CA VAL A 1 -27.39 9.45 16.05
C VAL A 1 -28.58 8.53 15.88
N MET A 2 -29.52 8.47 16.85
CA MET A 2 -30.69 7.56 16.77
C MET A 2 -31.75 8.00 15.76
N GLN A 3 -32.05 9.29 15.70
CA GLN A 3 -33.02 9.85 14.73
C GLN A 3 -32.55 9.65 13.29
N ASP A 4 -31.23 9.70 13.05
CA ASP A 4 -30.62 9.49 11.73
C ASP A 4 -30.81 8.07 11.18
N MET A 5 -31.24 7.12 12.02
CA MET A 5 -31.45 5.72 11.64
C MET A 5 -32.88 5.43 11.17
N VAL A 6 -33.85 6.31 11.48
CA VAL A 6 -35.27 6.06 11.20
C VAL A 6 -35.52 5.82 9.70
N PRO A 7 -34.99 6.62 8.77
CA PRO A 7 -35.22 6.40 7.34
C PRO A 7 -34.62 5.08 6.81
N GLU A 8 -33.50 4.63 7.38
CA GLU A 8 -32.87 3.33 7.05
C GLU A 8 -33.76 2.17 7.49
N LEU A 9 -34.29 2.23 8.72
CA LEU A 9 -35.11 1.16 9.30
C LEU A 9 -36.46 1.04 8.60
N ASP A 10 -37.08 2.16 8.23
CA ASP A 10 -38.32 2.18 7.46
C ASP A 10 -38.13 1.57 6.07
N ASP A 11 -37.00 1.86 5.41
CA ASP A 11 -36.66 1.27 4.12
C ASP A 11 -36.40 -0.24 4.22
N LEU A 12 -35.68 -0.69 5.26
CA LEU A 12 -35.48 -2.12 5.54
C LEU A 12 -36.81 -2.85 5.82
N ARG A 13 -37.75 -2.20 6.51
CA ARG A 13 -39.10 -2.70 6.77
C ARG A 13 -39.90 -2.83 5.49
N ARG A 14 -39.92 -1.78 4.64
CA ARG A 14 -40.61 -1.79 3.35
C ARG A 14 -40.09 -2.88 2.42
N LYS A 15 -38.77 -3.08 2.39
CA LYS A 15 -38.14 -4.16 1.61
C LYS A 15 -38.35 -5.56 2.19
N ARG A 16 -38.95 -5.67 3.39
CA ARG A 16 -39.13 -6.92 4.15
C ARG A 16 -37.84 -7.72 4.32
N ILE A 17 -36.70 -7.04 4.40
CA ILE A 17 -35.39 -7.69 4.67
C ILE A 17 -35.31 -8.13 6.13
N PHE A 18 -35.93 -7.36 7.02
CA PHE A 18 -36.05 -7.66 8.44
C PHE A 18 -37.51 -7.55 8.88
N GLY A 19 -37.92 -8.42 9.80
CA GLY A 19 -39.24 -8.36 10.42
C GLY A 19 -39.31 -7.30 11.52
N ASP A 20 -40.52 -6.91 11.93
CA ASP A 20 -40.74 -5.87 12.95
C ASP A 20 -40.11 -6.22 14.31
N ASN A 21 -40.10 -7.50 14.68
CA ASN A 21 -39.44 -7.99 15.89
C ASN A 21 -37.91 -7.84 15.80
N GLU A 22 -37.32 -8.22 14.68
CA GLU A 22 -35.87 -8.09 14.44
C GLU A 22 -35.45 -6.62 14.42
N LEU A 23 -36.22 -5.75 13.75
CA LEU A 23 -35.96 -4.31 13.72
C LEU A 23 -35.98 -3.70 15.12
N ARG A 24 -36.94 -4.08 15.97
CA ARG A 24 -36.97 -3.67 17.38
C ARG A 24 -35.72 -4.13 18.15
N GLN A 25 -35.27 -5.36 17.91
CA GLN A 25 -34.04 -5.87 18.52
C GLN A 25 -32.79 -5.13 18.02
N ILE A 26 -32.71 -4.82 16.72
CA ILE A 26 -31.61 -4.05 16.12
C ILE A 26 -31.55 -2.65 16.77
N VAL A 27 -32.68 -1.96 16.87
CA VAL A 27 -32.77 -0.63 17.52
C VAL A 27 -32.32 -0.71 18.97
N LYS A 28 -32.77 -1.73 19.71
CA LYS A 28 -32.36 -1.94 21.10
C LYS A 28 -30.85 -2.16 21.21
N ARG A 29 -30.28 -3.08 20.45
CA ARG A 29 -28.83 -3.37 20.46
C ARG A 29 -27.99 -2.16 20.08
N ARG A 30 -28.37 -1.43 19.02
CA ARG A 30 -27.72 -0.17 18.64
C ARG A 30 -27.76 0.86 19.76
N ARG A 31 -28.86 0.92 20.52
CA ARG A 31 -29.01 1.83 21.67
C ARG A 31 -28.07 1.46 22.80
N ASP A 32 -28.00 0.18 23.12
CA ASP A 32 -27.11 -0.31 24.16
C ASP A 32 -25.64 -0.01 23.82
N PHE A 33 -25.23 -0.18 22.54
CA PHE A 33 -23.90 0.19 22.08
C PHE A 33 -23.65 1.71 22.13
N GLU A 34 -24.55 2.53 21.62
CA GLU A 34 -24.38 3.99 21.65
C GLU A 34 -24.34 4.53 23.09
N TYR A 35 -25.15 3.97 23.99
CA TYR A 35 -25.10 4.28 25.41
C TYR A 35 -23.76 3.83 26.03
N GLY A 36 -23.28 2.63 25.69
CA GLY A 36 -21.97 2.14 26.11
C GLY A 36 -20.82 3.05 25.67
N LEU A 37 -20.86 3.56 24.43
CA LEU A 37 -19.86 4.49 23.90
C LEU A 37 -19.94 5.89 24.52
N GLN A 38 -21.11 6.30 25.03
CA GLN A 38 -21.30 7.57 25.72
C GLN A 38 -20.82 7.52 27.18
N LYS A 39 -20.77 6.34 27.80
CA LYS A 39 -20.20 6.17 29.14
C LYS A 39 -18.70 6.49 29.12
N ALA A 40 -18.27 7.40 29.98
CA ALA A 40 -16.87 7.78 30.10
C ALA A 40 -16.14 6.94 31.17
N PRO A 41 -14.88 6.52 30.93
CA PRO A 41 -14.18 6.52 29.65
C PRO A 41 -14.60 5.30 28.78
N PRO A 42 -14.92 5.50 27.49
CA PRO A 42 -15.22 4.37 26.60
C PRO A 42 -13.94 3.55 26.40
N LYS A 43 -14.06 2.23 26.35
CA LYS A 43 -12.93 1.33 26.08
C LYS A 43 -12.86 1.04 24.59
N GLN A 44 -11.66 0.72 24.11
CA GLN A 44 -11.47 0.30 22.72
C GLN A 44 -12.35 -0.91 22.37
N GLN A 45 -12.49 -1.86 23.30
CA GLN A 45 -13.30 -3.06 23.12
C GLN A 45 -14.78 -2.75 22.85
N ASP A 46 -15.32 -1.64 23.37
CA ASP A 46 -16.71 -1.23 23.12
C ASP A 46 -16.91 -0.88 21.65
N TYR A 47 -15.97 -0.13 21.05
CA TYR A 47 -15.97 0.15 19.62
C TYR A 47 -15.82 -1.12 18.79
N LEU A 48 -14.89 -1.99 19.15
CA LEU A 48 -14.65 -3.25 18.41
C LEU A 48 -15.87 -4.17 18.44
N SER A 49 -16.54 -4.26 19.59
CA SER A 49 -17.76 -5.05 19.76
C SER A 49 -18.90 -4.48 18.94
N TYR A 50 -19.02 -3.14 18.91
CA TYR A 50 -20.03 -2.50 18.09
C TYR A 50 -19.76 -2.68 16.58
N ILE A 51 -18.50 -2.52 16.14
CA ILE A 51 -18.09 -2.77 14.75
C ILE A 51 -18.40 -4.21 14.35
N ARG A 52 -18.04 -5.20 15.18
CA ARG A 52 -18.33 -6.62 14.91
C ARG A 52 -19.82 -6.86 14.70
N TYR A 53 -20.66 -6.29 15.57
CA TYR A 53 -22.11 -6.39 15.44
C TYR A 53 -22.62 -5.78 14.13
N GLU A 54 -22.19 -4.56 13.80
CA GLU A 54 -22.65 -3.88 12.58
C GLU A 54 -22.14 -4.55 11.30
N VAL A 55 -20.92 -5.10 11.29
CA VAL A 55 -20.42 -5.90 10.15
C VAL A 55 -21.28 -7.15 9.96
N ALA A 56 -21.58 -7.89 11.04
CA ALA A 56 -22.43 -9.06 10.97
C ALA A 56 -23.84 -8.72 10.47
N LEU A 57 -24.41 -7.60 10.94
CA LEU A 57 -25.71 -7.11 10.49
C LEU A 57 -25.70 -6.72 9.01
N GLU A 58 -24.65 -6.07 8.53
CA GLU A 58 -24.49 -5.70 7.12
C GLU A 58 -24.34 -6.94 6.22
N CYS A 59 -23.57 -7.95 6.66
CA CYS A 59 -23.49 -9.23 5.96
C CYS A 59 -24.85 -9.92 5.88
N LEU A 60 -25.61 -9.96 6.98
CA LEU A 60 -26.95 -10.55 7.01
C LEU A 60 -27.90 -9.81 6.07
N ARG A 61 -27.90 -8.47 6.10
CA ARG A 61 -28.66 -7.61 5.19
C ARG A 61 -28.31 -7.91 3.74
N HIS A 62 -27.02 -8.00 3.41
CA HIS A 62 -26.54 -8.28 2.05
C HIS A 62 -27.04 -9.64 1.55
N CYS A 63 -26.89 -10.70 2.35
CA CYS A 63 -27.36 -12.05 2.01
C CYS A 63 -28.88 -12.08 1.77
N ARG A 64 -29.67 -11.51 2.68
CA ARG A 64 -31.14 -11.47 2.55
C ARG A 64 -31.60 -10.61 1.36
N SER A 65 -30.95 -9.46 1.14
CA SER A 65 -31.26 -8.60 0.00
C SER A 65 -31.00 -9.31 -1.34
N LYS A 66 -29.94 -10.13 -1.42
CA LYS A 66 -29.62 -10.93 -2.60
C LYS A 66 -30.65 -12.05 -2.82
N ALA A 67 -31.07 -12.72 -1.75
CA ALA A 67 -32.10 -13.76 -1.79
C ALA A 67 -33.47 -13.23 -2.24
N LEU A 68 -33.84 -12.02 -1.82
CA LEU A 68 -35.07 -11.35 -2.23
C LEU A 68 -34.99 -10.69 -3.62
N HIS A 69 -33.85 -10.80 -4.30
CA HIS A 69 -33.61 -10.25 -5.65
C HIS A 69 -33.90 -8.74 -5.77
N TRP A 70 -33.62 -7.97 -4.73
CA TRP A 70 -33.73 -6.51 -4.79
C TRP A 70 -32.70 -5.94 -5.78
N ARG A 71 -33.17 -5.35 -6.88
CA ARG A 71 -32.32 -4.79 -7.95
C ARG A 71 -32.02 -3.30 -7.78
N ARG A 72 -32.94 -2.54 -7.17
CA ARG A 72 -32.77 -1.09 -6.98
C ARG A 72 -32.04 -0.81 -5.67
N ARG A 73 -30.96 -0.02 -5.77
CA ARG A 73 -30.24 0.48 -4.59
C ARG A 73 -31.06 1.59 -3.93
N THR A 74 -31.21 1.51 -2.62
CA THR A 74 -31.90 2.52 -1.80
C THR A 74 -31.01 2.94 -0.63
N ILE A 75 -31.56 3.73 0.29
CA ILE A 75 -30.84 4.28 1.44
C ILE A 75 -30.26 3.16 2.32
N SER A 76 -31.01 2.08 2.55
CA SER A 76 -30.57 0.94 3.38
C SER A 76 -29.31 0.23 2.85
N ASP A 77 -29.00 0.35 1.56
CA ASP A 77 -27.83 -0.31 0.95
C ASP A 77 -26.51 0.39 1.29
N PHE A 78 -26.56 1.68 1.63
CA PHE A 78 -25.37 2.48 1.95
C PHE A 78 -25.29 2.87 3.42
N ALA A 79 -26.43 2.84 4.14
CA ALA A 79 -26.52 3.33 5.50
C ALA A 79 -25.67 2.52 6.49
N GLY A 80 -25.64 1.18 6.36
CA GLY A 80 -24.82 0.31 7.20
C GLY A 80 -23.32 0.58 7.03
N VAL A 81 -22.84 0.67 5.79
CA VAL A 81 -21.43 1.02 5.47
C VAL A 81 -21.09 2.42 6.00
N ARG A 82 -21.97 3.40 5.81
CA ARG A 82 -21.79 4.76 6.32
C ARG A 82 -21.70 4.80 7.85
N ARG A 83 -22.53 4.01 8.54
CA ARG A 83 -22.51 3.87 10.00
C ARG A 83 -21.20 3.27 10.48
N LEU A 84 -20.74 2.19 9.86
CA LEU A 84 -19.45 1.58 10.15
C LEU A 84 -18.31 2.58 10.02
N HIS A 85 -18.25 3.35 8.93
CA HIS A 85 -17.27 4.45 8.81
C HIS A 85 -17.38 5.46 9.95
N GLY A 86 -18.60 5.85 10.34
CA GLY A 86 -18.81 6.76 11.46
C GLY A 86 -18.32 6.21 12.81
N ILE A 87 -18.49 4.91 13.05
CA ILE A 87 -18.00 4.24 14.28
C ILE A 87 -16.47 4.19 14.26
N PHE A 88 -15.86 3.77 13.15
CA PHE A 88 -14.40 3.79 12.99
C PHE A 88 -13.82 5.20 13.11
N ASP A 89 -14.45 6.22 12.53
CA ASP A 89 -14.00 7.62 12.61
C ASP A 89 -14.04 8.14 14.04
N ARG A 90 -15.08 7.80 14.82
CA ARG A 90 -15.14 8.15 16.25
C ARG A 90 -14.07 7.41 17.05
N GLY A 91 -13.89 6.12 16.77
CA GLY A 91 -12.91 5.27 17.44
C GLY A 91 -11.46 5.70 17.19
N THR A 92 -11.06 5.89 15.93
CA THR A 92 -9.72 6.35 15.55
C THR A 92 -9.40 7.76 16.05
N LYS A 93 -10.41 8.64 16.20
CA LYS A 93 -10.24 9.96 16.84
C LYS A 93 -9.99 9.85 18.35
N LYS A 94 -10.58 8.88 19.03
CA LYS A 94 -10.41 8.66 20.47
C LYS A 94 -9.11 7.91 20.77
N PHE A 95 -8.83 6.84 20.03
CA PHE A 95 -7.67 5.96 20.19
C PHE A 95 -6.66 6.17 19.06
N LYS A 96 -6.13 7.39 18.96
CA LYS A 96 -5.21 7.78 17.88
C LYS A 96 -3.96 6.91 17.83
N GLY A 97 -3.45 6.50 18.99
CA GLY A 97 -2.23 5.71 19.14
C GLY A 97 -2.39 4.22 18.78
N ASP A 98 -3.61 3.71 18.67
CA ASP A 98 -3.80 2.29 18.37
C ASP A 98 -3.76 2.02 16.86
N LEU A 99 -2.62 1.48 16.40
CA LEU A 99 -2.41 1.04 15.02
C LEU A 99 -3.42 -0.02 14.59
N ARG A 100 -3.87 -0.91 15.49
CA ARG A 100 -4.79 -1.99 15.15
C ARG A 100 -6.12 -1.44 14.66
N MET A 101 -6.65 -0.42 15.34
CA MET A 101 -7.89 0.23 14.94
C MET A 101 -7.77 0.92 13.57
N TRP A 102 -6.63 1.54 13.27
CA TRP A 102 -6.37 2.10 11.95
C TRP A 102 -6.33 1.03 10.86
N TYR A 103 -5.61 -0.08 11.09
CA TYR A 103 -5.55 -1.18 10.11
C TYR A 103 -6.91 -1.82 9.87
N GLN A 104 -7.72 -2.02 10.91
CA GLN A 104 -9.09 -2.53 10.74
C GLN A 104 -9.98 -1.57 9.94
N HIS A 105 -9.81 -0.25 10.14
CA HIS A 105 -10.54 0.74 9.34
C HIS A 105 -10.08 0.75 7.88
N VAL A 106 -8.78 0.59 7.63
CA VAL A 106 -8.21 0.46 6.29
C VAL A 106 -8.71 -0.81 5.59
N ASP A 107 -8.66 -1.96 6.26
CA ASP A 107 -9.18 -3.24 5.75
C ASP A 107 -10.68 -3.14 5.43
N PHE A 108 -11.46 -2.52 6.32
CA PHE A 108 -12.88 -2.26 6.04
C PHE A 108 -13.07 -1.37 4.80
N CYS A 109 -12.29 -0.30 4.65
CA CYS A 109 -12.35 0.57 3.47
C CYS A 109 -12.02 -0.19 2.17
N LEU A 110 -11.03 -1.09 2.21
CA LEU A 110 -10.65 -1.93 1.07
C LEU A 110 -11.77 -2.91 0.70
N ARG A 111 -12.33 -3.64 1.68
CA ARG A 111 -13.41 -4.61 1.46
C ARG A 111 -14.72 -3.97 1.00
N SER A 112 -15.05 -2.79 1.53
CA SER A 112 -16.26 -2.05 1.14
C SER A 112 -16.14 -1.32 -0.21
N GLY A 113 -14.95 -1.27 -0.80
CA GLY A 113 -14.69 -0.52 -2.03
C GLY A 113 -14.75 1.01 -1.84
N SER A 114 -14.66 1.49 -0.60
CA SER A 114 -14.81 2.91 -0.24
C SER A 114 -13.53 3.70 -0.50
N THR A 115 -13.18 3.86 -1.77
CA THR A 115 -11.90 4.44 -2.22
C THR A 115 -11.62 5.84 -1.69
N LYS A 116 -12.61 6.75 -1.72
CA LYS A 116 -12.48 8.11 -1.18
C LYS A 116 -12.34 8.13 0.34
N ALA A 117 -12.97 7.18 1.04
CA ALA A 117 -12.82 7.05 2.49
C ALA A 117 -11.40 6.55 2.82
N LEU A 118 -10.91 5.56 2.08
CA LEU A 118 -9.58 4.99 2.24
C LEU A 118 -8.47 6.06 2.20
N SER A 119 -8.44 6.90 1.17
CA SER A 119 -7.41 7.95 1.06
C SER A 119 -7.46 8.94 2.23
N ARG A 120 -8.65 9.30 2.72
CA ARG A 120 -8.83 10.15 3.91
C ARG A 120 -8.39 9.45 5.20
N VAL A 121 -8.63 8.16 5.33
CA VAL A 121 -8.20 7.35 6.48
C VAL A 121 -6.69 7.22 6.50
N LEU A 122 -6.07 6.86 5.38
CA LEU A 122 -4.60 6.74 5.25
C LEU A 122 -3.92 8.07 5.54
N THR A 123 -4.42 9.18 4.99
CA THR A 123 -3.86 10.52 5.27
C THR A 123 -3.92 10.87 6.76
N ARG A 124 -5.00 10.50 7.46
CA ARG A 124 -5.12 10.71 8.91
C ARG A 124 -4.21 9.76 9.70
N ALA A 125 -4.17 8.49 9.32
CA ALA A 125 -3.33 7.48 9.96
C ALA A 125 -1.86 7.87 9.89
N LEU A 126 -1.38 8.33 8.72
CA LEU A 126 -0.01 8.79 8.52
C LEU A 126 0.36 10.04 9.33
N LYS A 127 -0.61 10.89 9.69
CA LYS A 127 -0.37 12.03 10.59
C LYS A 127 -0.05 11.59 12.01
N PHE A 128 -0.71 10.52 12.49
CA PHE A 128 -0.50 10.00 13.84
C PHE A 128 0.62 8.97 13.91
N HIS A 129 0.84 8.21 12.82
CA HIS A 129 1.79 7.10 12.73
C HIS A 129 2.78 7.30 11.57
N PRO A 130 3.60 8.37 11.58
CA PRO A 130 4.48 8.67 10.46
C PRO A 130 5.64 7.67 10.29
N ARG A 131 6.00 6.93 11.35
CA ARG A 131 7.07 5.91 11.32
C ARG A 131 6.59 4.55 10.80
N GLU A 132 5.28 4.36 10.68
CA GLU A 132 4.73 3.07 10.28
C GLU A 132 4.85 2.88 8.76
N VAL A 133 5.76 2.02 8.35
CA VAL A 133 6.13 1.79 6.94
C VAL A 133 4.95 1.27 6.12
N HIS A 134 4.17 0.31 6.63
CA HIS A 134 3.13 -0.32 5.81
C HIS A 134 2.00 0.66 5.45
N LEU A 135 1.73 1.68 6.28
CA LEU A 135 0.75 2.72 5.94
C LEU A 135 1.19 3.56 4.73
N TRP A 136 2.49 3.86 4.62
CA TRP A 136 3.05 4.55 3.46
C TRP A 136 2.94 3.70 2.20
N LEU A 137 3.27 2.41 2.31
CA LEU A 137 3.17 1.47 1.21
C LEU A 137 1.73 1.30 0.71
N LEU A 138 0.76 1.15 1.62
CA LEU A 138 -0.65 1.07 1.28
C LEU A 138 -1.17 2.35 0.61
N ALA A 139 -0.72 3.52 1.06
CA ALA A 139 -1.07 4.79 0.43
C ALA A 139 -0.47 4.93 -0.98
N ALA A 140 0.80 4.57 -1.15
CA ALA A 140 1.45 4.58 -2.44
C ALA A 140 0.79 3.59 -3.43
N ASP A 141 0.59 2.33 -3.03
CA ASP A 141 -0.09 1.30 -3.84
C ASP A 141 -1.50 1.77 -4.28
N ARG A 142 -2.23 2.42 -3.36
CA ARG A 142 -3.55 2.95 -3.69
C ARG A 142 -3.51 4.01 -4.80
N GLU A 143 -2.58 4.95 -4.72
CA GLU A 143 -2.41 5.98 -5.75
C GLU A 143 -1.90 5.39 -7.07
N LEU A 144 -1.06 4.35 -7.03
CA LEU A 144 -0.64 3.61 -8.22
C LEU A 144 -1.80 2.90 -8.90
N LYS A 145 -2.71 2.29 -8.14
CA LYS A 145 -3.96 1.71 -8.67
C LYS A 145 -4.90 2.76 -9.26
N CYS A 146 -4.79 4.03 -8.87
CA CYS A 146 -5.48 5.14 -9.53
C CYS A 146 -4.77 5.64 -10.80
N GLY A 147 -3.55 5.19 -11.09
CA GLY A 147 -2.70 5.75 -12.14
C GLY A 147 -1.97 7.04 -11.74
N HIS A 148 -2.04 7.47 -10.49
CA HIS A 148 -1.41 8.72 -10.02
C HIS A 148 0.06 8.51 -9.62
N ILE A 149 0.93 8.30 -10.61
CA ILE A 149 2.37 8.03 -10.40
C ILE A 149 3.06 9.15 -9.60
N LYS A 150 2.79 10.43 -9.94
CA LYS A 150 3.40 11.58 -9.25
C LYS A 150 3.04 11.62 -7.76
N ALA A 151 1.78 11.31 -7.41
CA ALA A 151 1.32 11.28 -6.03
C ALA A 151 1.96 10.12 -5.25
N ALA A 152 2.06 8.94 -5.87
CA ALA A 152 2.73 7.79 -5.26
C ALA A 152 4.22 8.06 -4.97
N ARG A 153 4.95 8.67 -5.93
CA ARG A 153 6.33 9.12 -5.73
C ARG A 153 6.45 10.08 -4.54
N ALA A 154 5.58 11.07 -4.46
CA ALA A 154 5.57 12.04 -3.37
C ALA A 154 5.33 11.38 -2.00
N LEU A 155 4.45 10.38 -1.94
CA LEU A 155 4.19 9.60 -0.72
C LEU A 155 5.40 8.76 -0.30
N LEU A 156 6.06 8.07 -1.23
CA LEU A 156 7.24 7.26 -0.94
C LEU A 156 8.42 8.13 -0.49
N VAL A 157 8.68 9.24 -1.18
CA VAL A 157 9.71 10.22 -0.77
C VAL A 157 9.42 10.75 0.63
N ARG A 158 8.15 11.07 0.95
CA ARG A 158 7.77 11.51 2.28
C ARG A 158 7.94 10.40 3.33
N GLY A 159 7.58 9.17 3.01
CA GLY A 159 7.79 8.01 3.87
C GLY A 159 9.26 7.80 4.21
N LEU A 160 10.15 7.91 3.22
CA LEU A 160 11.60 7.81 3.41
C LEU A 160 12.19 8.91 4.31
N ARG A 161 11.55 10.08 4.40
CA ARG A 161 11.96 11.11 5.39
C ARG A 161 11.72 10.67 6.83
N PHE A 162 10.70 9.84 7.08
CA PHE A 162 10.37 9.34 8.42
C PHE A 162 11.04 7.99 8.74
N ALA A 163 11.21 7.13 7.74
CA ALA A 163 11.82 5.81 7.89
C ALA A 163 12.91 5.58 6.82
N PRO A 164 14.06 6.28 6.92
CA PRO A 164 15.13 6.23 5.91
C PRO A 164 15.85 4.88 5.84
N THR A 165 15.80 4.08 6.90
CA THR A 165 16.45 2.76 7.01
C THR A 165 15.56 1.60 6.59
N SER A 166 14.34 1.87 6.12
CA SER A 166 13.37 0.84 5.76
C SER A 166 13.65 0.30 4.35
N SER A 167 14.20 -0.91 4.25
CA SER A 167 14.43 -1.59 2.97
C SER A 167 13.15 -1.75 2.15
N LYS A 168 12.02 -2.08 2.79
CA LYS A 168 10.71 -2.19 2.12
C LYS A 168 10.28 -0.91 1.40
N LEU A 169 10.58 0.28 1.93
CA LEU A 169 10.21 1.55 1.27
C LEU A 169 11.11 1.82 0.08
N TRP A 170 12.40 1.58 0.23
CA TRP A 170 13.37 1.72 -0.87
C TRP A 170 13.06 0.74 -2.00
N GLY A 171 12.77 -0.52 -1.70
CA GLY A 171 12.43 -1.52 -2.70
C GLY A 171 11.16 -1.22 -3.48
N GLU A 172 10.08 -0.82 -2.78
CA GLU A 172 8.84 -0.43 -3.46
C GLU A 172 9.01 0.84 -4.30
N PHE A 173 9.88 1.76 -3.88
CA PHE A 173 10.20 2.94 -4.68
C PHE A 173 11.03 2.59 -5.91
N LEU A 174 12.02 1.71 -5.77
CA LEU A 174 12.80 1.19 -6.88
C LEU A 174 11.87 0.48 -7.90
N ARG A 175 11.01 -0.42 -7.42
CA ARG A 175 10.01 -1.13 -8.23
C ARG A 175 9.09 -0.18 -8.98
N LEU A 176 8.63 0.90 -8.33
CA LEU A 176 7.86 1.95 -8.98
C LEU A 176 8.64 2.60 -10.12
N GLU A 177 9.87 3.06 -9.87
CA GLU A 177 10.65 3.74 -10.90
C GLU A 177 11.00 2.82 -12.08
N VAL A 178 11.31 1.54 -11.82
CA VAL A 178 11.55 0.55 -12.87
C VAL A 178 10.31 0.40 -13.75
N ARG A 179 9.12 0.27 -13.16
CA ARG A 179 7.85 0.23 -13.93
C ARG A 179 7.61 1.49 -14.73
N VAL A 180 7.98 2.65 -14.21
CA VAL A 180 7.85 3.91 -14.97
C VAL A 180 8.86 3.96 -16.12
N ALA A 181 10.10 3.55 -15.91
CA ALA A 181 11.11 3.48 -16.96
C ALA A 181 10.68 2.56 -18.11
N LEU A 182 10.17 1.36 -17.79
CA LEU A 182 9.64 0.43 -18.79
C LEU A 182 8.45 1.00 -19.55
N ARG A 183 7.51 1.67 -18.87
CA ARG A 183 6.37 2.34 -19.54
C ARG A 183 6.83 3.46 -20.46
N LEU A 184 7.76 4.30 -20.03
CA LEU A 184 8.32 5.37 -20.85
C LEU A 184 9.02 4.82 -22.09
N ARG A 185 9.73 3.70 -21.96
CA ARG A 185 10.29 2.98 -23.11
C ARG A 185 9.20 2.51 -24.06
N ALA A 186 8.18 1.83 -23.56
CA ALA A 186 7.07 1.34 -24.38
C ALA A 186 6.40 2.48 -25.17
N THR A 187 6.19 3.65 -24.54
CA THR A 187 5.63 4.83 -25.22
C THR A 187 6.58 5.44 -26.26
N ARG A 188 7.90 5.41 -26.03
CA ARG A 188 8.89 5.89 -27.01
C ARG A 188 8.97 4.93 -28.21
N ALA A 189 8.88 3.63 -27.96
CA ALA A 189 8.91 2.60 -29.00
C ALA A 189 7.64 2.57 -29.85
N SER A 190 6.47 2.87 -29.27
CA SER A 190 5.20 2.92 -30.02
C SER A 190 5.02 4.20 -30.85
N GLY A 191 5.85 5.24 -30.65
CA GLY A 191 5.73 6.51 -31.38
C GLY A 191 4.45 7.30 -31.04
N GLU A 192 3.67 6.86 -30.06
CA GLU A 192 2.49 7.59 -29.57
C GLU A 192 2.94 8.72 -28.64
N GLU A 193 3.52 9.77 -29.22
CA GLU A 193 3.53 11.08 -28.57
C GLU A 193 2.07 11.54 -28.44
N GLY A 194 1.61 11.71 -27.20
CA GLY A 194 0.26 12.21 -26.92
C GLY A 194 0.01 13.52 -27.65
N LEU A 195 -0.82 13.47 -28.69
CA LEU A 195 -1.26 14.61 -29.47
C LEU A 195 -2.12 15.52 -28.58
N VAL A 196 -1.50 16.50 -27.93
CA VAL A 196 -2.20 17.69 -27.41
C VAL A 196 -2.21 18.70 -28.56
N PRO A 197 -3.37 19.09 -29.11
CA PRO A 197 -3.41 20.07 -30.18
C PRO A 197 -3.06 21.44 -29.60
N GLY A 198 -1.84 21.95 -29.84
CA GLY A 198 -1.52 23.37 -29.60
C GLY A 198 -0.16 23.72 -29.01
N GLU A 199 0.71 22.77 -28.64
CA GLU A 199 2.06 23.10 -28.18
C GLU A 199 3.11 22.46 -29.10
N GLY A 200 4.12 23.25 -29.49
CA GLY A 200 5.19 22.81 -30.40
C GLY A 200 5.91 21.55 -29.92
N LYS A 201 6.58 20.86 -30.86
CA LYS A 201 7.32 19.60 -30.64
C LYS A 201 7.91 19.54 -29.21
N PRO A 202 7.48 18.61 -28.34
CA PRO A 202 8.08 18.47 -27.03
C PRO A 202 9.55 18.09 -27.24
N ALA A 203 10.47 18.85 -26.61
CA ALA A 203 11.90 18.55 -26.65
C ALA A 203 12.14 17.09 -26.30
N GLU A 204 12.97 16.40 -27.09
CA GLU A 204 13.35 15.02 -26.78
C GLU A 204 13.84 14.96 -25.32
N PRO A 205 13.32 14.03 -24.51
CA PRO A 205 13.76 13.90 -23.13
C PRO A 205 15.25 13.54 -23.09
N THR A 206 16.10 14.53 -22.81
CA THR A 206 17.57 14.43 -22.77
C THR A 206 18.10 13.43 -21.74
N ALA A 207 17.26 13.01 -20.78
CA ALA A 207 17.65 12.08 -19.73
C ALA A 207 17.21 10.64 -20.04
N SER A 208 18.14 9.70 -19.76
CA SER A 208 17.88 8.26 -19.78
C SER A 208 16.68 7.90 -18.89
N PRO A 209 15.70 7.09 -19.36
CA PRO A 209 14.57 6.64 -18.55
C PRO A 209 14.99 5.94 -17.24
N TRP A 210 16.19 5.36 -17.23
CA TRP A 210 16.76 4.60 -16.11
C TRP A 210 17.52 5.47 -15.10
N ALA A 211 17.77 6.76 -15.39
CA ALA A 211 18.52 7.63 -14.49
C ALA A 211 17.91 7.75 -13.08
N PRO A 212 16.57 7.88 -12.90
CA PRO A 212 15.94 7.88 -11.58
C PRO A 212 16.14 6.55 -10.83
N VAL A 213 16.07 5.42 -11.53
CA VAL A 213 16.25 4.07 -10.96
C VAL A 213 17.65 3.93 -10.37
N ARG A 214 18.68 4.29 -11.15
CA ARG A 214 20.09 4.25 -10.71
C ARG A 214 20.34 5.17 -9.52
N LEU A 215 19.83 6.39 -9.57
CA LEU A 215 19.97 7.35 -8.46
C LEU A 215 19.34 6.82 -7.17
N LEU A 216 18.14 6.22 -7.26
CA LEU A 216 17.49 5.61 -6.10
C LEU A 216 18.25 4.40 -5.58
N PHE A 217 18.78 3.56 -6.48
CA PHE A 217 19.58 2.40 -6.10
C PHE A 217 20.81 2.81 -5.31
N ARG A 218 21.64 3.74 -5.84
CA ARG A 218 22.84 4.23 -5.15
C ARG A 218 22.51 4.86 -3.80
N ARG A 219 21.44 5.66 -3.73
CA ARG A 219 20.99 6.28 -2.46
C ARG A 219 20.48 5.24 -1.47
N GLY A 220 19.71 4.26 -1.92
CA GLY A 220 19.18 3.17 -1.09
C GLY A 220 20.30 2.30 -0.55
N ALA A 221 21.21 1.83 -1.42
CA ALA A 221 22.37 1.02 -1.06
C ALA A 221 23.24 1.74 -0.02
N GLY A 222 23.61 3.00 -0.27
CA GLY A 222 24.42 3.77 0.68
C GLY A 222 23.73 4.04 2.03
N ARG A 223 22.40 4.25 2.04
CA ARG A 223 21.64 4.48 3.27
C ARG A 223 21.40 3.21 4.09
N LEU A 224 21.30 2.06 3.42
CA LEU A 224 21.03 0.77 4.06
C LEU A 224 22.31 0.00 4.40
N ALA A 225 23.46 0.35 3.82
CA ALA A 225 24.75 -0.29 4.05
C ALA A 225 25.11 -0.55 5.53
N PRO A 226 24.78 0.33 6.50
CA PRO A 226 25.05 0.07 7.92
C PRO A 226 24.23 -1.08 8.53
N SER A 227 23.16 -1.55 7.87
CA SER A 227 22.30 -2.63 8.33
C SER A 227 22.31 -3.78 7.31
N PRO A 228 23.13 -4.84 7.53
CA PRO A 228 23.28 -5.95 6.60
C PRO A 228 21.96 -6.61 6.21
N ARG A 229 21.06 -6.83 7.18
CA ARG A 229 19.72 -7.39 6.92
C ARG A 229 18.88 -6.51 5.99
N ALA A 230 18.82 -5.22 6.27
CA ALA A 230 18.02 -4.30 5.46
C ALA A 230 18.63 -4.13 4.05
N ALA A 231 19.95 -4.01 3.97
CA ALA A 231 20.65 -3.93 2.69
C ALA A 231 20.49 -5.21 1.86
N ALA A 232 20.63 -6.41 2.45
CA ALA A 232 20.42 -7.67 1.75
C ALA A 232 19.01 -7.77 1.17
N THR A 233 17.97 -7.48 1.97
CA THR A 233 16.59 -7.48 1.46
C THR A 233 16.36 -6.47 0.33
N PHE A 234 17.05 -5.31 0.38
CA PHE A 234 16.96 -4.31 -0.70
C PHE A 234 17.67 -4.77 -1.97
N LEU A 235 18.83 -5.43 -1.85
CA LEU A 235 19.58 -5.99 -2.98
C LEU A 235 18.82 -7.15 -3.63
N GLU A 236 18.20 -8.03 -2.84
CA GLU A 236 17.30 -9.08 -3.34
C GLU A 236 16.17 -8.46 -4.18
N GLN A 237 15.50 -7.43 -3.66
CA GLN A 237 14.45 -6.72 -4.37
C GLN A 237 14.96 -6.00 -5.64
N ALA A 238 16.18 -5.46 -5.61
CA ALA A 238 16.79 -4.82 -6.77
C ALA A 238 17.09 -5.83 -7.89
N VAL A 239 17.59 -7.03 -7.54
CA VAL A 239 17.81 -8.12 -8.48
C VAL A 239 16.49 -8.62 -9.07
N GLU A 240 15.44 -8.78 -8.26
CA GLU A 240 14.10 -9.12 -8.77
C GLU A 240 13.61 -8.08 -9.77
N CYS A 241 13.69 -6.79 -9.43
CA CYS A 241 13.28 -5.71 -10.34
C CYS A 241 14.11 -5.67 -11.63
N LEU A 242 15.41 -5.98 -11.55
CA LEU A 242 16.29 -6.07 -12.70
C LEU A 242 15.90 -7.23 -13.63
N ARG A 243 15.59 -8.40 -13.06
CA ARG A 243 15.14 -9.56 -13.84
C ARG A 243 13.80 -9.30 -14.53
N GLU A 244 12.83 -8.77 -13.79
CA GLU A 244 11.54 -8.32 -14.37
C GLU A 244 11.77 -7.30 -15.50
N ALA A 245 12.73 -6.37 -15.32
CA ALA A 245 13.07 -5.41 -16.35
C ALA A 245 13.68 -6.07 -17.59
N GLN A 246 14.64 -6.98 -17.42
CA GLN A 246 15.32 -7.68 -18.51
C GLN A 246 14.37 -8.58 -19.31
N GLU A 247 13.41 -9.24 -18.65
CA GLU A 247 12.40 -10.05 -19.34
C GLU A 247 11.47 -9.19 -20.23
N ASN A 248 11.13 -7.99 -19.77
CA ASN A 248 10.29 -7.05 -20.52
C ASN A 248 11.09 -6.22 -21.54
N ALA A 249 12.41 -6.12 -21.34
CA ALA A 249 13.32 -5.34 -22.17
C ALA A 249 13.99 -6.26 -23.20
N GLY A 250 13.46 -6.31 -24.43
CA GLY A 250 14.23 -6.81 -25.58
C GLY A 250 15.59 -6.07 -25.73
N GLU A 251 16.52 -6.67 -26.46
CA GLU A 251 17.97 -6.37 -26.46
C GLU A 251 18.37 -4.89 -26.26
N VAL A 252 19.16 -4.72 -25.19
CA VAL A 252 20.19 -3.70 -24.87
C VAL A 252 19.84 -2.23 -25.16
N GLU A 253 19.33 -1.55 -24.13
CA GLU A 253 19.40 -0.08 -24.00
C GLU A 253 20.53 0.31 -23.02
N ASP A 254 21.23 1.41 -23.33
CA ASP A 254 22.40 1.96 -22.61
C ASP A 254 22.16 2.23 -21.10
N GLY A 255 20.91 2.38 -20.65
CA GLY A 255 20.59 2.66 -19.25
C GLY A 255 20.37 1.43 -18.37
N LEU A 256 19.89 0.32 -18.94
CA LEU A 256 19.59 -0.90 -18.19
C LEU A 256 20.87 -1.68 -17.88
N GLY A 257 21.81 -1.72 -18.83
CA GLY A 257 23.13 -2.33 -18.63
C GLY A 257 23.92 -1.63 -17.51
N ASP A 258 23.89 -0.30 -17.49
CA ASP A 258 24.47 0.49 -16.41
C ASP A 258 23.86 0.17 -15.03
N PHE A 259 22.53 0.07 -14.95
CA PHE A 259 21.85 -0.31 -13.72
C PHE A 259 22.23 -1.74 -13.28
N ALA A 260 22.29 -2.68 -14.22
CA ALA A 260 22.74 -4.05 -13.96
C ALA A 260 24.18 -4.09 -13.44
N GLY A 261 25.07 -3.28 -14.02
CA GLY A 261 26.46 -3.13 -13.58
C GLY A 261 26.56 -2.60 -12.14
N GLU A 262 25.75 -1.61 -11.78
CA GLU A 262 25.70 -1.08 -10.41
C GLU A 262 25.18 -2.11 -9.39
N VAL A 263 24.14 -2.86 -9.75
CA VAL A 263 23.64 -3.95 -8.90
C VAL A 263 24.70 -5.02 -8.71
N ARG A 264 25.39 -5.42 -9.79
CA ARG A 264 26.46 -6.41 -9.75
C ARG A 264 27.63 -5.97 -8.89
N ALA A 265 28.07 -4.71 -9.03
CA ALA A 265 29.14 -4.13 -8.21
C ALA A 265 28.76 -4.15 -6.73
N ALA A 266 27.55 -3.71 -6.38
CA ALA A 266 27.07 -3.73 -5.00
C ALA A 266 26.99 -5.15 -4.42
N LEU A 267 26.55 -6.15 -5.20
CA LEU A 267 26.56 -7.55 -4.76
C LEU A 267 27.99 -8.07 -4.50
N GLY A 268 28.96 -7.65 -5.32
CA GLY A 268 30.37 -8.00 -5.16
C GLY A 268 31.00 -7.38 -3.91
N GLU A 269 30.71 -6.10 -3.63
CA GLU A 269 31.21 -5.39 -2.45
C GLU A 269 30.68 -5.98 -1.13
N HIS A 270 29.42 -6.45 -1.12
CA HIS A 270 28.76 -7.01 0.06
C HIS A 270 28.92 -8.54 0.19
N ARG A 271 29.86 -9.15 -0.56
CA ARG A 271 30.14 -10.58 -0.49
C ARG A 271 30.80 -10.93 0.85
N PRO A 272 30.44 -12.07 1.48
CA PRO A 272 31.13 -12.56 2.67
C PRO A 272 32.65 -12.66 2.45
N GLY A 273 33.43 -12.08 3.37
CA GLY A 273 34.90 -12.09 3.35
C GLY A 273 35.58 -10.97 2.54
N VAL A 274 34.83 -10.20 1.75
CA VAL A 274 35.34 -9.03 1.00
C VAL A 274 35.21 -7.74 1.80
N ALA A 275 34.12 -7.61 2.56
CA ALA A 275 33.75 -6.38 3.27
C ALA A 275 34.46 -6.22 4.63
N GLN A 276 35.79 -6.47 4.67
CA GLN A 276 36.59 -6.43 5.90
C GLN A 276 36.56 -5.05 6.57
N GLY A 277 36.29 -5.00 7.88
CA GLY A 277 36.16 -3.79 8.69
C GLY A 277 34.80 -3.08 8.59
N SER A 278 33.78 -3.71 7.99
CA SER A 278 32.43 -3.13 7.84
C SER A 278 31.38 -3.85 8.70
N ALA A 279 30.18 -3.28 8.80
CA ALA A 279 29.03 -3.91 9.46
C ALA A 279 28.68 -5.30 8.87
N TRP A 280 29.21 -5.64 7.69
CA TRP A 280 29.00 -6.92 7.02
C TRP A 280 29.90 -8.05 7.50
N ASP A 281 31.01 -7.76 8.20
CA ASP A 281 31.84 -8.80 8.81
C ASP A 281 31.14 -9.49 9.98
N GLU A 282 30.36 -8.72 10.74
CA GLU A 282 29.55 -9.20 11.86
C GLU A 282 28.11 -9.57 11.41
N ALA A 283 27.89 -9.71 10.10
CA ALA A 283 26.56 -10.03 9.59
C ALA A 283 26.12 -11.43 10.08
N PRO A 284 24.84 -11.59 10.48
CA PRO A 284 24.29 -12.90 10.80
C PRO A 284 24.49 -13.91 9.67
N GLU A 285 24.77 -15.16 10.02
CA GLU A 285 25.08 -16.23 9.06
C GLU A 285 23.96 -16.44 8.02
N ASP A 286 22.70 -16.26 8.43
CA ASP A 286 21.54 -16.32 7.54
C ASP A 286 21.63 -15.28 6.40
N VAL A 287 22.09 -14.07 6.70
CA VAL A 287 22.25 -12.97 5.75
C VAL A 287 23.46 -13.19 4.86
N ALA A 288 24.57 -13.67 5.43
CA ALA A 288 25.77 -13.98 4.65
C ALA A 288 25.48 -15.08 3.61
N LEU A 289 24.75 -16.13 4.01
CA LEU A 289 24.32 -17.20 3.12
C LEU A 289 23.32 -16.72 2.06
N SER A 290 22.35 -15.86 2.43
CA SER A 290 21.39 -15.32 1.46
C SER A 290 22.10 -14.47 0.41
N MET A 291 23.03 -13.60 0.82
CA MET A 291 23.83 -12.78 -0.07
C MET A 291 24.73 -13.61 -0.98
N TRP A 292 25.38 -14.66 -0.44
CA TRP A 292 26.21 -15.55 -1.25
C TRP A 292 25.38 -16.27 -2.32
N ARG A 293 24.20 -16.77 -1.96
CA ARG A 293 23.27 -17.40 -2.91
C ARG A 293 22.77 -16.41 -3.96
N LEU A 294 22.43 -15.19 -3.56
CA LEU A 294 21.95 -14.15 -4.45
C LEU A 294 23.03 -13.76 -5.48
N TRP A 295 24.25 -13.49 -5.00
CA TRP A 295 25.39 -13.19 -5.87
C TRP A 295 25.66 -14.34 -6.85
N TRP A 296 25.74 -15.58 -6.35
CA TRP A 296 25.98 -16.75 -7.20
C TRP A 296 24.88 -16.97 -8.25
N ALA A 297 23.61 -16.79 -7.89
CA ALA A 297 22.50 -16.89 -8.82
C ALA A 297 22.55 -15.79 -9.89
N HIS A 298 22.90 -14.56 -9.51
CA HIS A 298 23.03 -13.43 -10.42
C HIS A 298 24.19 -13.63 -11.41
N GLU A 299 25.36 -14.04 -10.94
CA GLU A 299 26.54 -14.30 -11.80
C GLU A 299 26.28 -15.38 -12.85
N ARG A 300 25.62 -16.48 -12.46
CA ARG A 300 25.21 -17.53 -13.40
C ARG A 300 24.24 -17.02 -14.47
N HIS A 301 23.32 -16.14 -14.08
CA HIS A 301 22.37 -15.56 -15.02
C HIS A 301 23.04 -14.61 -16.01
N CYS A 302 24.07 -13.88 -15.58
CA CYS A 302 24.85 -12.99 -16.44
C CYS A 302 25.90 -13.72 -17.31
N GLY A 303 25.95 -15.06 -17.30
CA GLY A 303 26.79 -15.85 -18.18
C GLY A 303 28.29 -15.75 -17.88
N SER A 304 28.69 -15.35 -16.67
CA SER A 304 30.09 -15.39 -16.29
C SER A 304 30.52 -16.85 -16.15
N ALA A 305 31.30 -17.32 -17.14
CA ALA A 305 31.91 -18.64 -17.13
C ALA A 305 32.99 -18.68 -16.04
N TRP A 306 32.67 -19.35 -14.94
CA TRP A 306 33.58 -19.71 -13.86
C TRP A 306 33.47 -21.20 -13.60
#